data_AF-A0A5D3IZV4-F1
#
_entry.id   AF-A0A5D3IZV4-F1
#
_cell.length_a   1.000
_cell.length_b   1.000
_cell.length_c   1.000
_cell.angle_alpha   90.00
_cell.angle_beta   90.00
_cell.angle_gamma   90.00
#
_symmetry.space_group_name_H-M   'P 1'
#
loop_
_entity.id
_entity.type
_entity.pdbx_description
1 polymer ?
#
loop_
_entity_poly.entity_id
_entity_poly.type
_entity_poly.pdbx_seq_one_letter_code
_entity_poly.pdbx_strand_id
1 'polypeptide(L)'
;PAPAYTSAEELRADIQIVTDSLAAHHGEALADARLASLARAIDVFGFHLSSIDLRQVSDVHEATVAELLKVAGVEGAYAALSEADKRTLLLRELQQPRLLTLPFHAYSEQTTQEIDIFRAAREVRARYGNRIVRNY
;
A
#
# COMPACT_ATOMS: atom_id res chain seq x y z
N PRO A 1 -8.25 -26.74 13.98
CA PRO A 1 -8.82 -25.54 13.33
C PRO A 1 -8.34 -25.50 11.87
N ALA A 2 -9.16 -25.04 10.93
CA ALA A 2 -8.71 -24.86 9.55
C ALA A 2 -7.67 -23.71 9.45
N PRO A 3 -6.73 -23.74 8.49
CA PRO A 3 -5.82 -22.61 8.26
C PRO A 3 -6.61 -21.36 7.84
N ALA A 4 -6.10 -20.18 8.18
CA ALA A 4 -6.69 -18.91 7.77
C ALA A 4 -6.35 -18.61 6.31
N TYR A 5 -7.30 -18.03 5.56
CA TYR A 5 -7.05 -17.51 4.23
C TYR A 5 -6.02 -16.38 4.26
N THR A 6 -5.09 -16.41 3.31
CA THR A 6 -4.02 -15.42 3.17
C THR A 6 -4.46 -14.19 2.39
N SER A 7 -5.55 -14.29 1.63
CA SER A 7 -6.15 -13.18 0.87
C SER A 7 -7.67 -13.32 0.72
N ALA A 8 -8.32 -12.21 0.41
CA ALA A 8 -9.75 -12.20 0.10
C ALA A 8 -10.04 -12.95 -1.21
N GLU A 9 -9.08 -12.94 -2.15
CA GLU A 9 -9.12 -13.65 -3.41
C GLU A 9 -9.12 -15.18 -3.22
N GLU A 10 -8.37 -15.68 -2.23
CA GLU A 10 -8.36 -17.11 -1.86
C GLU A 10 -9.73 -17.54 -1.34
N LEU A 11 -10.31 -16.79 -0.39
CA LEU A 11 -11.67 -17.04 0.09
C LEU A 11 -12.70 -16.95 -1.05
N ARG A 12 -12.55 -15.97 -1.94
CA ARG A 12 -13.44 -15.77 -3.09
C ARG A 12 -13.40 -16.95 -4.06
N ALA A 13 -12.23 -17.56 -4.26
CA ALA A 13 -12.08 -18.75 -5.08
C ALA A 13 -12.82 -19.95 -4.48
N ASP A 14 -12.70 -20.17 -3.17
CA ASP A 14 -13.41 -21.27 -2.49
C ASP A 14 -14.94 -21.07 -2.49
N ILE A 15 -15.40 -19.83 -2.31
CA ILE A 15 -16.83 -19.50 -2.46
C ILE A 15 -17.31 -19.75 -3.90
N GLN A 16 -16.46 -19.53 -4.91
CA GLN A 16 -16.80 -19.84 -6.30
C GLN A 16 -16.97 -21.35 -6.52
N ILE A 17 -16.07 -22.18 -5.96
CA ILE A 17 -16.16 -23.65 -6.05
C ILE A 17 -17.49 -24.15 -5.47
N VAL A 18 -17.89 -23.64 -4.30
CA VAL A 18 -19.17 -24.00 -3.66
C VAL A 18 -20.36 -23.54 -4.53
N THR A 19 -20.28 -22.34 -5.10
CA THR A 19 -21.33 -21.79 -5.96
C THR A 19 -21.51 -22.64 -7.22
N ASP A 20 -20.41 -22.99 -7.89
CA ASP A 20 -20.43 -23.81 -9.11
C ASP A 20 -20.97 -25.22 -8.85
N SER A 21 -20.59 -25.81 -7.71
CA SER A 21 -21.09 -27.13 -7.29
C SER A 21 -22.61 -27.10 -7.04
N LEU A 22 -23.13 -26.08 -6.35
CA LEU A 22 -24.57 -25.96 -6.11
C LEU A 22 -25.36 -25.77 -7.40
N ALA A 23 -24.85 -24.97 -8.34
CA ALA A 23 -25.47 -24.80 -9.65
C ALA A 23 -25.54 -26.13 -10.43
N ALA A 24 -24.44 -26.90 -10.43
CA ALA A 24 -24.38 -28.20 -11.11
C ALA A 24 -25.34 -29.27 -10.54
N HIS A 25 -25.78 -29.11 -9.28
CA HIS A 25 -26.61 -30.09 -8.58
C HIS A 25 -28.02 -29.56 -8.23
N HIS A 26 -28.52 -28.56 -8.96
CA HIS A 26 -29.87 -27.98 -8.79
C HIS A 26 -30.11 -27.36 -7.38
N GLY A 27 -29.05 -26.93 -6.70
CA GLY A 27 -29.06 -26.24 -5.41
C GLY A 27 -29.15 -24.71 -5.51
N GLU A 28 -29.50 -24.18 -6.68
CA GLU A 28 -29.46 -22.75 -7.04
C GLU A 28 -30.21 -21.85 -6.04
N ALA A 29 -31.35 -22.32 -5.53
CA ALA A 29 -32.16 -21.59 -4.54
C ALA A 29 -31.41 -21.31 -3.21
N LEU A 30 -30.41 -22.12 -2.85
CA LEU A 30 -29.54 -21.90 -1.70
C LEU A 30 -28.34 -20.98 -2.02
N ALA A 31 -27.88 -21.00 -3.28
CA ALA A 31 -26.75 -20.20 -3.75
C ALA A 31 -27.12 -18.72 -3.96
N ASP A 32 -28.33 -18.46 -4.46
CA ASP A 32 -28.66 -17.15 -5.04
C ASP A 32 -28.72 -15.98 -4.05
N ALA A 33 -29.16 -16.21 -2.81
CA ALA A 33 -29.34 -15.09 -1.88
C ALA A 33 -28.11 -14.86 -0.98
N ARG A 34 -27.61 -15.91 -0.32
CA ARG A 34 -26.60 -15.76 0.74
C ARG A 34 -25.17 -15.87 0.20
N LEU A 35 -24.89 -16.87 -0.63
CA LEU A 35 -23.56 -17.06 -1.22
C LEU A 35 -23.24 -15.93 -2.20
N ALA A 36 -24.18 -15.52 -3.05
CA ALA A 36 -23.99 -14.38 -3.93
C ALA A 36 -23.78 -13.06 -3.17
N SER A 37 -24.44 -12.86 -2.03
CA SER A 37 -24.22 -11.68 -1.19
C SER A 37 -22.85 -11.70 -0.51
N LEU A 38 -22.40 -12.88 -0.06
CA LEU A 38 -21.05 -13.04 0.50
C LEU A 38 -19.97 -12.83 -0.56
N ALA A 39 -20.11 -13.43 -1.74
CA ALA A 39 -19.17 -13.25 -2.85
C ALA A 39 -19.01 -11.76 -3.21
N ARG A 40 -20.14 -11.04 -3.36
CA ARG A 40 -20.12 -9.58 -3.59
C ARG A 40 -19.47 -8.81 -2.44
N ALA A 41 -19.73 -9.17 -1.19
CA ALA A 41 -19.11 -8.52 -0.04
C ALA A 41 -17.58 -8.71 -0.07
N ILE A 42 -17.11 -9.91 -0.40
CA ILE A 42 -15.67 -10.19 -0.55
C ILE A 42 -15.08 -9.37 -1.71
N ASP A 43 -15.75 -9.31 -2.85
CA ASP A 43 -15.29 -8.56 -4.02
C ASP A 43 -15.20 -7.05 -3.74
N VAL A 44 -16.16 -6.49 -3.00
CA VAL A 44 -16.22 -5.06 -2.66
C VAL A 44 -15.25 -4.69 -1.54
N PHE A 45 -15.32 -5.41 -0.42
CA PHE A 45 -14.67 -5.02 0.84
C PHE A 45 -13.33 -5.72 1.08
N GLY A 46 -13.11 -6.88 0.46
CA GLY A 46 -12.00 -7.78 0.81
C GLY A 46 -11.91 -8.02 2.31
N PHE A 47 -10.69 -8.08 2.84
CA PHE A 47 -10.41 -8.15 4.29
C PHE A 47 -10.10 -6.78 4.92
N HIS A 48 -10.36 -5.68 4.22
CA HIS A 48 -10.00 -4.34 4.66
C HIS A 48 -11.21 -3.44 4.97
N LEU A 49 -12.43 -3.87 4.64
CA LEU A 49 -13.70 -3.13 4.77
C LEU A 49 -13.76 -1.83 3.96
N SER A 50 -12.79 -0.94 4.10
CA SER A 50 -12.66 0.29 3.35
C SER A 50 -11.20 0.53 3.02
N SER A 51 -10.90 1.01 1.82
CA SER A 51 -9.56 1.51 1.50
C SER A 51 -9.31 2.86 2.18
N ILE A 52 -8.05 3.08 2.53
CA ILE A 52 -7.49 4.34 3.00
C ILE A 52 -6.85 5.05 1.81
N ASP A 53 -7.10 6.35 1.71
CA ASP A 53 -6.45 7.24 0.76
C ASP A 53 -5.41 8.06 1.52
N LEU A 54 -4.15 7.98 1.10
CA LEU A 54 -3.08 8.76 1.71
C LEU A 54 -2.94 10.06 0.93
N ARG A 55 -2.90 11.18 1.63
CA ARG A 55 -2.78 12.50 1.01
C ARG A 55 -1.85 13.37 1.82
N GLN A 56 -0.91 13.99 1.12
CA GLN A 56 0.04 14.93 1.71
C GLN A 56 0.29 16.10 0.75
N VAL A 57 0.77 17.20 1.29
CA VAL A 57 1.12 18.40 0.52
C VAL A 57 2.54 18.26 -0.04
N SER A 58 2.76 18.69 -1.28
CA SER A 58 4.05 18.58 -1.99
C SER A 58 5.23 19.13 -1.21
N ASP A 59 5.05 20.24 -0.52
CA ASP A 59 6.10 20.95 0.20
C ASP A 59 6.66 20.11 1.35
N VAL A 60 5.80 19.26 1.96
CA VAL A 60 6.21 18.31 3.00
C VAL A 60 7.13 17.24 2.42
N HIS A 61 6.83 16.73 1.22
CA HIS A 61 7.71 15.80 0.51
C HIS A 61 9.02 16.43 0.08
N GLU A 62 8.97 17.65 -0.46
CA GLU A 62 10.17 18.36 -0.88
C GLU A 62 11.13 18.56 0.29
N ALA A 63 10.62 19.02 1.44
CA ALA A 63 11.42 19.18 2.65
C ALA A 63 12.00 17.84 3.15
N THR A 64 11.19 16.78 3.16
CA THR A 64 11.61 15.43 3.57
C THR A 64 12.72 14.90 2.65
N VAL A 65 12.53 14.99 1.34
CA VAL A 65 13.52 14.55 0.34
C VAL A 65 14.80 15.38 0.43
N ALA A 66 14.69 16.70 0.62
CA ALA A 66 15.84 17.57 0.80
C ALA A 66 16.69 17.18 2.01
N GLU A 67 16.05 16.89 3.15
CA GLU A 67 16.77 16.44 4.35
C GLU A 67 17.44 15.09 4.13
N LEU A 68 16.73 14.13 3.54
CA LEU A 68 17.27 12.80 3.23
C LEU A 68 18.51 12.87 2.32
N LEU A 69 18.43 13.64 1.24
CA LEU A 69 19.55 13.82 0.30
C LEU A 69 20.74 14.52 0.95
N LYS A 70 20.49 15.53 1.80
CA LYS A 70 21.53 16.27 2.50
C LYS A 70 22.26 15.37 3.49
N VAL A 71 21.52 14.63 4.31
CA VAL A 71 22.09 13.71 5.32
C VAL A 71 22.86 12.58 4.64
N ALA A 72 22.36 12.07 3.51
CA ALA A 72 23.05 11.04 2.73
C ALA A 72 24.27 11.56 1.94
N GLY A 73 24.58 12.86 2.02
CA GLY A 73 25.72 13.46 1.30
C GLY A 73 25.55 13.49 -0.22
N VAL A 74 24.31 13.44 -0.72
CA VAL A 74 24.00 13.41 -2.15
C VAL A 74 23.85 14.81 -2.72
N GLU A 75 22.99 15.62 -2.10
CA GLU A 75 22.67 16.97 -2.52
C GLU A 75 22.23 17.79 -1.29
N GLY A 76 22.88 18.91 -1.03
CA GLY A 76 22.63 19.74 0.15
C GLY A 76 21.57 20.82 -0.03
N ALA A 77 21.24 21.18 -1.28
CA ALA A 77 20.36 22.28 -1.65
C ALA A 77 19.26 21.84 -2.64
N TYR A 78 18.68 20.65 -2.45
CA TYR A 78 17.68 20.05 -3.34
C TYR A 78 16.53 20.99 -3.72
N ALA A 79 15.98 21.74 -2.77
CA ALA A 79 14.87 22.68 -3.03
C ALA A 79 15.25 23.84 -3.96
N ALA A 80 16.54 24.17 -4.07
CA ALA A 80 17.04 25.23 -4.94
C ALA A 80 17.32 24.76 -6.38
N LEU A 81 17.22 23.46 -6.66
CA LEU A 81 17.42 22.91 -7.98
C LEU A 81 16.29 23.30 -8.94
N SER A 82 16.59 23.35 -10.24
CA SER A 82 15.56 23.41 -11.27
C SER A 82 14.75 22.10 -11.29
N GLU A 83 13.51 22.15 -11.78
CA GLU A 83 12.69 20.93 -11.90
C GLU A 83 13.32 19.85 -12.79
N ALA A 84 14.08 20.25 -13.82
CA ALA A 84 14.82 19.31 -14.67
C ALA A 84 15.95 18.61 -13.90
N ASP A 85 16.66 19.35 -13.04
CA ASP A 85 17.75 18.82 -12.22
C ASP A 85 17.21 17.94 -11.09
N LYS A 86 16.11 18.34 -10.44
CA LYS A 86 15.41 17.52 -9.44
C LYS A 86 15.02 16.17 -10.04
N ARG A 87 14.38 16.16 -11.21
CA ARG A 87 13.99 14.91 -11.89
C ARG A 87 15.19 14.03 -12.22
N THR A 88 16.26 14.62 -12.75
CA THR A 88 17.49 13.89 -13.08
C THR A 88 18.11 13.26 -11.85
N LEU A 89 18.21 14.02 -10.75
CA LEU A 89 18.70 13.54 -9.46
C LEU A 89 17.84 12.40 -8.91
N LEU A 90 16.52 12.59 -8.82
CA LEU A 90 15.59 11.60 -8.28
C LEU A 90 15.62 10.29 -9.08
N LEU A 91 15.65 10.36 -10.41
CA LEU A 91 15.76 9.17 -11.26
C LEU A 91 17.07 8.43 -11.03
N ARG A 92 18.18 9.15 -10.84
CA ARG A 92 19.48 8.54 -10.50
C ARG A 92 19.43 7.84 -9.15
N GLU A 93 18.81 8.46 -8.15
CA GLU A 93 18.71 7.90 -6.79
C GLU A 93 17.75 6.70 -6.73
N LEU A 94 16.67 6.69 -7.50
CA LEU A 94 15.76 5.53 -7.62
C LEU A 94 16.45 4.28 -8.19
N GLN A 95 17.54 4.44 -8.94
CA GLN A 95 18.32 3.32 -9.47
C GLN A 95 19.36 2.80 -8.48
N GLN A 96 19.60 3.49 -7.36
CA GLN A 96 20.59 3.06 -6.37
C GLN A 96 20.00 1.96 -5.47
N PRO A 97 20.72 0.85 -5.25
CA PRO A 97 20.26 -0.22 -4.36
C PRO A 97 20.42 0.11 -2.87
N ARG A 98 21.13 1.20 -2.54
CA ARG A 98 21.39 1.63 -1.17
C ARG A 98 20.16 2.32 -0.56
N LEU A 99 20.05 2.26 0.77
CA LEU A 99 19.08 3.06 1.49
C LEU A 99 19.46 4.55 1.42
N LEU A 100 18.46 5.41 1.21
CA LEU A 100 18.61 6.85 1.35
C LEU A 100 18.45 7.31 2.81
N THR A 101 17.72 6.53 3.63
CA THR A 101 17.61 6.75 5.07
C THR A 101 18.80 6.14 5.80
N LEU A 102 19.34 6.86 6.79
CA LEU A 102 20.42 6.40 7.65
C LEU A 102 19.85 5.95 9.00
N PRO A 103 19.92 4.65 9.36
CA PRO A 103 19.25 4.12 10.56
C PRO A 103 19.65 4.75 11.90
N PHE A 104 20.86 5.32 11.97
CA PHE A 104 21.42 5.88 13.20
C PHE A 104 21.44 7.42 13.20
N HIS A 105 20.78 8.05 12.23
CA HIS A 105 20.64 9.50 12.17
C HIS A 105 19.31 9.94 12.76
N ALA A 106 19.34 11.02 13.56
CA ALA A 106 18.13 11.65 14.07
C ALA A 106 17.65 12.71 13.06
N TYR A 107 16.59 12.39 12.33
CA TYR A 107 15.94 13.31 11.41
C TYR A 107 15.05 14.31 12.14
N SER A 108 14.66 15.39 11.47
CA SER A 108 13.64 16.30 11.94
C SER A 108 12.33 15.58 12.27
N GLU A 109 11.52 16.20 13.13
CA GLU A 109 10.20 15.67 13.49
C GLU A 109 9.33 15.45 12.25
N GLN A 110 9.31 16.40 11.32
CA GLN A 110 8.54 16.31 10.08
C GLN A 110 8.98 15.12 9.22
N THR A 111 10.28 14.97 8.96
CA THR A 111 10.81 13.85 8.17
C THR A 111 10.55 12.52 8.86
N THR A 112 10.64 12.47 10.19
CA THR A 112 10.34 11.26 10.96
C THR A 112 8.87 10.87 10.82
N GLN A 113 7.94 11.83 10.98
CA GLN A 113 6.50 11.60 10.80
C GLN A 113 6.18 11.08 9.39
N GLU A 114 6.77 11.67 8.35
CA GLU A 114 6.56 11.23 6.97
C GLU A 114 7.05 9.80 6.72
N ILE A 115 8.25 9.47 7.22
CA ILE A 115 8.77 8.10 7.13
C ILE A 115 7.85 7.11 7.85
N ASP A 116 7.33 7.49 9.02
CA ASP A 116 6.45 6.63 9.82
C ASP A 116 5.09 6.42 9.15
N ILE A 117 4.54 7.40 8.42
CA ILE A 117 3.34 7.20 7.58
C ILE A 117 3.58 6.10 6.53
N PHE A 118 4.71 6.14 5.82
CA PHE A 118 5.04 5.09 4.84
C PHE A 118 5.30 3.72 5.48
N ARG A 119 5.88 3.68 6.68
CA ARG A 119 6.03 2.44 7.45
C ARG A 119 4.68 1.86 7.84
N ALA A 120 3.79 2.68 8.38
CA ALA A 120 2.42 2.27 8.72
C ALA A 120 1.65 1.79 7.48
N ALA A 121 1.77 2.49 6.35
CA ALA A 121 1.16 2.07 5.08
C ALA A 121 1.66 0.69 4.63
N ARG A 122 2.97 0.43 4.76
CA ARG A 122 3.56 -0.90 4.48
C ARG A 122 2.99 -1.98 5.41
N GLU A 123 2.94 -1.72 6.71
CA GLU A 123 2.44 -2.68 7.71
C GLU A 123 0.97 -3.04 7.47
N VAL A 124 0.14 -2.02 7.22
CA VAL A 124 -1.29 -2.20 6.93
C VAL A 124 -1.48 -2.97 5.63
N ARG A 125 -0.69 -2.70 4.57
CA ARG A 125 -0.73 -3.48 3.32
C ARG A 125 -0.28 -4.94 3.52
N ALA A 126 0.72 -5.19 4.36
CA ALA A 126 1.16 -6.54 4.67
C ALA A 126 0.08 -7.33 5.41
N ARG A 127 -0.72 -6.67 6.25
CA ARG A 127 -1.76 -7.30 7.06
C ARG A 127 -3.09 -7.48 6.35
N TYR A 128 -3.52 -6.50 5.54
CA TYR A 128 -4.87 -6.46 4.95
C TYR A 128 -4.87 -6.55 3.42
N GLY A 129 -3.69 -6.79 2.82
CA GLY A 129 -3.50 -6.88 1.38
C GLY A 129 -3.33 -5.52 0.71
N ASN A 130 -2.90 -5.52 -0.55
CA ASN A 130 -2.55 -4.29 -1.28
C ASN A 130 -3.72 -3.30 -1.46
N ARG A 131 -4.96 -3.78 -1.39
CA ARG A 131 -6.17 -2.97 -1.68
C ARG A 131 -6.55 -1.99 -0.55
N ILE A 132 -5.95 -2.11 0.64
CA ILE A 132 -6.19 -1.21 1.78
C ILE A 132 -5.62 0.19 1.59
N VAL A 133 -4.51 0.35 0.86
CA VAL A 133 -3.95 1.65 0.50
C VAL A 133 -3.86 1.69 -1.02
N ARG A 134 -4.81 2.37 -1.66
CA ARG A 134 -4.95 2.34 -3.13
C ARG A 134 -4.16 3.44 -3.80
N ASN A 135 -4.15 4.64 -3.22
CA ASN A 135 -3.48 5.78 -3.80
C ASN A 135 -2.62 6.50 -2.76
N TYR A 136 -1.63 7.20 -3.31
CA TYR A 136 -0.78 8.20 -2.69
C TYR A 136 -0.50 9.26 -3.75
#